data_AF-A0AAD1N939-F1
#
_entry.id   AF-A0AAD1N939-F1
#
_cell.length_a   1.000
_cell.length_b   1.000
_cell.length_c   1.000
_cell.angle_alpha   90.00
_cell.angle_beta   90.00
_cell.angle_gamma   90.00
#
_symmetry.space_group_name_H-M   'P 1'
#
loop_
_entity.id
_entity.type
_entity.pdbx_description
1 polymer ?
#
loop_
_entity_poly.entity_id
_entity_poly.type
_entity_poly.pdbx_seq_one_letter_code
_entity_poly.pdbx_strand_id
1 'polypeptide(L)'
;MALIEDSLDKDLDERIPGSEIALYDKRFAQGRIENFQKFMMLINHYVLLTEDSNIYTIPWKKILGFYNKKIDFNYISPKLLSYMLPYLDIESLKKLTIDKEMNYDDWKELPLAKEYKDELKKYDITFFVPVIQGKLRIKQGQERSSAIFIYNIKEKKVVDIGYKIN
;
A
#
# COMPACT_ATOMS: atom_id res chain seq x y z
N MET A 1 0.88 -16.56 -6.75
CA MET A 1 -0.35 -15.81 -6.45
C MET A 1 -1.23 -16.53 -5.42
N ALA A 2 -1.31 -17.88 -5.44
CA ALA A 2 -2.08 -18.70 -4.50
C ALA A 2 -2.07 -18.23 -3.03
N LEU A 3 -0.90 -18.01 -2.41
CA LEU A 3 -0.82 -17.62 -0.99
C LEU A 3 -1.57 -16.32 -0.64
N ILE A 4 -1.60 -15.34 -1.55
CA ILE A 4 -2.37 -14.11 -1.35
C ILE A 4 -3.86 -14.36 -1.59
N GLU A 5 -4.20 -15.20 -2.57
CA GLU A 5 -5.58 -15.53 -2.91
C GLU A 5 -6.27 -16.31 -1.79
N ASP A 6 -5.65 -17.39 -1.32
CA ASP A 6 -6.10 -18.23 -0.19
C ASP A 6 -6.30 -17.36 1.05
N SER A 7 -5.33 -16.49 1.35
CA SER A 7 -5.44 -15.59 2.50
C SER A 7 -6.57 -14.56 2.41
N LEU A 8 -7.10 -14.26 1.22
CA LEU A 8 -8.12 -13.24 0.99
C LEU A 8 -9.54 -13.81 0.84
N ASP A 9 -9.68 -15.09 0.50
CA ASP A 9 -10.98 -15.71 0.38
C ASP A 9 -11.57 -16.10 1.75
N LYS A 10 -12.59 -16.96 1.75
CA LYS A 10 -13.39 -17.27 2.95
C LYS A 10 -13.30 -18.74 3.34
N ASP A 11 -12.78 -19.58 2.47
CA ASP A 11 -12.74 -21.02 2.68
C ASP A 11 -11.35 -21.43 3.16
N LEU A 12 -11.17 -22.70 3.51
CA LEU A 12 -9.88 -23.21 3.98
C LEU A 12 -9.24 -24.12 2.92
N ASP A 13 -9.68 -23.98 1.67
CA ASP A 13 -9.21 -24.82 0.59
C ASP A 13 -7.90 -24.26 0.05
N GLU A 14 -6.88 -25.11 0.00
CA GLU A 14 -5.58 -24.72 -0.51
C GLU A 14 -5.55 -24.79 -2.04
N ARG A 15 -5.16 -23.69 -2.70
CA ARG A 15 -4.88 -23.72 -4.15
C ARG A 15 -3.60 -24.50 -4.47
N ILE A 16 -2.61 -24.43 -3.58
CA ILE A 16 -1.39 -25.25 -3.61
C ILE A 16 -1.07 -25.74 -2.19
N PRO A 17 -0.41 -26.90 -2.03
CA PRO A 17 -0.07 -27.39 -0.69
C PRO A 17 0.67 -26.34 0.13
N GLY A 18 0.11 -26.01 1.30
CA GLY A 18 0.68 -25.03 2.20
C GLY A 18 0.26 -23.58 1.98
N SER A 19 -0.52 -23.22 0.95
CA SER A 19 -0.87 -21.81 0.71
C SER A 19 -1.90 -21.22 1.67
N GLU A 20 -2.69 -22.05 2.36
CA GLU A 20 -3.69 -21.60 3.34
C GLU A 20 -3.04 -21.44 4.72
N ILE A 21 -2.63 -20.21 5.05
CA ILE A 21 -1.91 -19.92 6.30
C ILE A 21 -2.75 -20.26 7.53
N ALA A 22 -4.08 -20.08 7.47
CA ALA A 22 -4.94 -20.31 8.63
C ALA A 22 -4.96 -21.79 9.07
N LEU A 23 -4.59 -22.73 8.19
CA LEU A 23 -4.42 -24.15 8.55
C LEU A 23 -3.19 -24.40 9.42
N TYR A 24 -2.13 -23.58 9.28
CA TYR A 24 -0.84 -23.79 9.98
C TYR A 24 -0.61 -22.79 11.12
N ASP A 25 -1.13 -21.57 11.03
CA ASP A 25 -1.03 -20.54 12.08
C ASP A 25 -2.42 -20.05 12.49
N LYS A 26 -2.91 -20.53 13.64
CA LYS A 26 -4.20 -20.13 14.22
C LYS A 26 -4.31 -18.64 14.55
N ARG A 27 -3.19 -17.90 14.58
CA ARG A 27 -3.19 -16.45 14.79
C ARG A 27 -3.43 -15.68 13.50
N PHE A 28 -3.32 -16.34 12.35
CA PHE A 28 -3.61 -15.74 11.06
C PHE A 28 -5.11 -15.79 10.79
N ALA A 29 -5.77 -14.64 10.91
CA ALA A 29 -7.16 -14.50 10.50
C ALA A 29 -7.24 -14.33 8.98
N GLN A 30 -8.10 -15.10 8.32
CA GLN A 30 -8.36 -14.97 6.89
C GLN A 30 -8.98 -13.62 6.49
N GLY A 31 -9.04 -13.39 5.17
CA GLY A 31 -9.59 -12.19 4.57
C GLY A 31 -8.60 -11.03 4.53
N ARG A 32 -9.14 -9.80 4.55
CA ARG A 32 -8.39 -8.59 4.19
C ARG A 32 -7.05 -8.43 4.93
N ILE A 33 -6.00 -8.09 4.17
CA ILE A 33 -4.69 -7.71 4.72
C ILE A 33 -4.77 -6.24 5.15
N GLU A 34 -5.06 -6.02 6.42
CA GLU A 34 -5.43 -4.70 6.95
C GLU A 34 -4.27 -3.88 7.51
N ASN A 35 -3.12 -4.52 7.75
CA ASN A 35 -1.95 -3.86 8.30
C ASN A 35 -0.65 -4.55 7.87
N PHE A 36 0.47 -3.85 8.09
CA PHE A 36 1.79 -4.33 7.71
C PHE A 36 2.21 -5.60 8.48
N GLN A 37 1.72 -5.79 9.71
CA GLN A 37 2.04 -6.98 10.50
C GLN A 37 1.42 -8.23 9.86
N LYS A 38 0.14 -8.19 9.50
CA LYS A 38 -0.55 -9.28 8.78
C LYS A 38 0.11 -9.54 7.43
N PHE A 39 0.52 -8.50 6.72
CA PHE A 39 1.32 -8.64 5.50
C PHE A 39 2.64 -9.37 5.74
N MET A 40 3.36 -9.04 6.81
CA MET A 40 4.61 -9.75 7.14
C MET A 40 4.39 -11.21 7.52
N MET A 41 3.23 -11.59 8.08
CA MET A 41 2.89 -13.00 8.30
C MET A 41 2.81 -13.77 6.98
N LEU A 42 2.23 -13.18 5.92
CA LEU A 42 2.23 -13.75 4.57
C LEU A 42 3.64 -13.93 4.03
N ILE A 43 4.48 -12.90 4.17
CA ILE A 43 5.87 -12.96 3.69
C ILE A 43 6.65 -14.05 4.42
N ASN A 44 6.51 -14.13 5.74
CA ASN A 44 7.19 -15.15 6.53
C ASN A 44 6.75 -16.56 6.09
N HIS A 45 5.46 -16.77 5.88
CA HIS A 45 4.93 -18.05 5.41
C HIS A 45 5.40 -18.40 4.00
N TYR A 46 5.40 -17.43 3.09
CA TYR A 46 5.97 -17.59 1.75
C TYR A 46 7.43 -18.05 1.82
N VAL A 47 8.25 -17.45 2.69
CA VAL A 47 9.66 -17.85 2.85
C VAL A 47 9.79 -19.26 3.41
N LEU A 48 8.91 -19.67 4.34
CA LEU A 48 8.90 -21.04 4.82
C LEU A 48 8.57 -22.06 3.72
N LEU A 49 7.69 -21.72 2.79
CA LEU A 49 7.29 -22.61 1.69
C LEU A 49 8.31 -22.67 0.54
N THR A 50 8.99 -21.55 0.27
CA THR A 50 9.79 -21.37 -0.96
C THR A 50 11.28 -21.25 -0.70
N GLU A 51 11.69 -21.06 0.56
CA GLU A 51 13.05 -20.74 0.99
C GLU A 51 13.64 -19.45 0.39
N ASP A 52 12.82 -18.63 -0.30
CA ASP A 52 13.24 -17.40 -0.96
C ASP A 52 13.35 -16.23 0.02
N SER A 53 14.44 -16.20 0.78
CA SER A 53 14.75 -15.11 1.72
C SER A 53 15.04 -13.76 1.04
N ASN A 54 15.26 -13.71 -0.29
CA ASN A 54 15.52 -12.45 -0.99
C ASN A 54 14.31 -11.52 -0.95
N ILE A 55 13.10 -12.05 -0.75
CA ILE A 55 11.87 -11.25 -0.63
C ILE A 55 11.94 -10.21 0.51
N TYR A 56 12.76 -10.43 1.54
CA TYR A 56 12.97 -9.46 2.62
C TYR A 56 13.78 -8.22 2.19
N THR A 57 14.51 -8.30 1.09
CA THR A 57 15.27 -7.15 0.55
C THR A 57 14.36 -6.12 -0.11
N ILE A 58 13.14 -6.50 -0.48
CA ILE A 58 12.16 -5.61 -1.10
C ILE A 58 11.69 -4.60 -0.04
N PRO A 59 11.71 -3.28 -0.33
CA PRO A 59 11.34 -2.25 0.63
C PRO A 59 9.81 -2.12 0.73
N TRP A 60 9.12 -3.16 1.21
CA TRP A 60 7.66 -3.26 1.24
C TRP A 60 6.95 -2.06 1.86
N LYS A 61 7.52 -1.48 2.94
CA LYS A 61 6.99 -0.28 3.61
C LYS A 61 6.97 0.97 2.72
N LYS A 62 7.75 1.01 1.64
CA LYS A 62 7.75 2.09 0.64
C LYS A 62 6.75 1.86 -0.49
N ILE A 63 6.26 0.63 -0.63
CA ILE A 63 5.40 0.19 -1.75
C ILE A 63 3.95 0.05 -1.29
N LEU A 64 3.75 -0.49 -0.08
CA LEU A 64 2.42 -0.80 0.46
C LEU A 64 2.07 0.17 1.58
N GLY A 65 0.89 0.79 1.44
CA GLY A 65 0.23 1.54 2.50
C GLY A 65 -1.05 0.83 2.91
N PHE A 66 -1.34 0.81 4.21
CA PHE A 66 -2.55 0.20 4.78
C PHE A 66 -3.56 1.25 5.30
N TYR A 67 -3.30 2.52 5.01
CA TYR A 67 -4.00 3.66 5.60
C TYR A 67 -5.36 3.96 4.95
N ASN A 68 -5.60 3.47 3.73
CA ASN A 68 -6.84 3.74 3.02
C ASN A 68 -7.31 2.50 2.23
N LYS A 69 -8.61 2.43 1.98
CA LYS A 69 -9.23 1.39 1.13
C LYS A 69 -9.01 1.64 -0.36
N LYS A 70 -8.76 2.90 -0.71
CA LYS A 70 -8.63 3.38 -2.09
C LYS A 70 -7.21 3.85 -2.39
N ILE A 71 -6.79 3.69 -3.63
CA ILE A 71 -5.55 4.27 -4.13
C ILE A 71 -5.83 5.75 -4.43
N ASP A 72 -5.13 6.66 -3.75
CA ASP A 72 -5.18 8.06 -4.14
C ASP A 72 -4.24 8.28 -5.34
N PHE A 73 -4.81 8.60 -6.50
CA PHE A 73 -4.05 8.85 -7.71
C PHE A 73 -3.04 9.99 -7.51
N ASN A 74 -3.39 11.03 -6.75
CA ASN A 74 -2.52 12.19 -6.57
C ASN A 74 -1.25 11.89 -5.78
N TYR A 75 -1.23 10.81 -5.00
CA TYR A 75 -0.10 10.38 -4.20
C TYR A 75 0.43 9.01 -4.63
N ILE A 76 0.04 8.54 -5.82
CA ILE A 76 0.50 7.27 -6.34
C ILE A 76 2.00 7.34 -6.62
N SER A 77 2.74 6.31 -6.20
CA SER A 77 4.17 6.26 -6.53
C SER A 77 4.37 5.97 -8.02
N PRO A 78 5.44 6.50 -8.65
CA PRO A 78 5.77 6.20 -10.05
C PRO A 78 5.83 4.70 -10.32
N LYS A 79 6.40 3.95 -9.38
CA LYS A 79 6.55 2.49 -9.46
C LYS A 79 5.20 1.76 -9.42
N LEU A 80 4.26 2.21 -8.60
CA LEU A 80 2.92 1.60 -8.56
C LEU A 80 2.16 1.91 -9.85
N LEU A 81 2.22 3.15 -10.32
CA LEU A 81 1.58 3.53 -11.59
C LEU A 81 2.15 2.76 -12.78
N SER A 82 3.46 2.47 -12.82
CA SER A 82 4.06 1.66 -13.89
C SER A 82 3.57 0.22 -13.91
N TYR A 83 3.18 -0.34 -12.75
CA TYR A 83 2.58 -1.67 -12.72
C TYR A 83 1.13 -1.67 -13.20
N MET A 84 0.40 -0.59 -12.92
CA MET A 84 -0.99 -0.44 -13.34
C MET A 84 -1.10 -0.10 -14.84
N LEU A 85 -0.15 0.68 -15.37
CA LEU A 85 -0.09 1.12 -16.76
C LEU A 85 1.28 0.75 -17.39
N PRO A 86 1.54 -0.53 -17.67
CA PRO A 86 2.86 -1.01 -18.10
C PRO A 86 3.33 -0.50 -19.46
N TYR A 87 2.40 0.01 -20.28
CA TYR A 87 2.69 0.53 -21.62
C TYR A 87 2.75 2.06 -21.67
N LEU A 88 2.54 2.75 -20.54
CA LEU A 88 2.70 4.20 -20.48
C LEU A 88 4.18 4.55 -20.55
N ASP A 89 4.54 5.51 -21.40
CA ASP A 89 5.93 5.94 -21.54
C ASP A 89 6.44 6.63 -20.26
N ILE A 90 7.76 6.58 -20.07
CA ILE A 90 8.43 7.06 -18.86
C ILE A 90 8.19 8.56 -18.64
N GLU A 91 8.12 9.37 -19.70
CA GLU A 91 7.95 10.82 -19.59
C GLU A 91 6.52 11.17 -19.17
N SER A 92 5.52 10.51 -19.74
CA SER A 92 4.12 10.62 -19.29
C SER A 92 3.97 10.15 -17.83
N LEU A 93 4.63 9.06 -17.46
CA LEU A 93 4.59 8.53 -16.09
C LEU A 93 5.18 9.53 -15.08
N LYS A 94 6.31 10.18 -15.42
CA LYS A 94 6.90 11.23 -14.58
C LYS A 94 5.97 12.43 -14.44
N LYS A 95 5.39 12.92 -15.54
CA LYS A 95 4.45 14.05 -15.53
C LYS A 95 3.22 13.82 -14.67
N LEU A 96 2.77 12.58 -14.55
CA LEU A 96 1.62 12.21 -13.71
C LEU A 96 1.98 12.01 -12.24
N THR A 97 3.28 11.91 -11.89
CA THR A 97 3.71 11.51 -10.55
C THR A 97 4.76 12.45 -9.94
N ILE A 98 5.97 12.51 -10.50
CA ILE A 98 7.10 13.27 -9.96
C ILE A 98 7.02 14.74 -10.38
N ASP A 99 6.81 14.98 -11.67
CA ASP A 99 6.83 16.31 -12.28
C ASP A 99 5.42 16.91 -12.37
N LYS A 100 4.50 16.39 -11.55
CA LYS A 100 3.09 16.75 -11.56
C LYS A 100 2.91 18.18 -11.04
N GLU A 101 2.40 19.07 -11.89
CA GLU A 101 2.22 20.49 -11.56
C GLU A 101 1.03 20.74 -10.61
N MET A 102 -0.03 19.94 -10.70
CA MET A 102 -1.25 20.10 -9.91
C MET A 102 -1.90 18.77 -9.55
N ASN A 103 -2.74 18.79 -8.52
CA ASN A 103 -3.61 17.66 -8.21
C ASN A 103 -4.78 17.61 -9.18
N TYR A 104 -5.22 16.39 -9.49
CA TYR A 104 -6.44 16.14 -10.25
C TYR A 104 -7.59 15.92 -9.28
N ASP A 105 -8.74 16.55 -9.50
CA ASP A 105 -9.93 16.38 -8.67
C ASP A 105 -10.84 15.26 -9.18
N ASP A 106 -10.75 14.93 -10.48
CA ASP A 106 -11.51 13.85 -11.10
C ASP A 106 -10.83 13.22 -12.34
N TRP A 107 -11.51 12.21 -12.90
CA TRP A 107 -11.05 11.47 -14.09
C TRP A 107 -10.97 12.32 -15.37
N LYS A 108 -11.71 13.42 -15.49
CA LYS A 108 -11.72 14.27 -16.69
C LYS A 108 -10.43 15.08 -16.77
N GLU A 109 -9.94 15.55 -15.64
CA GLU A 109 -8.71 16.35 -15.52
C GLU A 109 -7.44 15.55 -15.79
N LEU A 110 -7.50 14.23 -15.65
CA LEU A 110 -6.34 13.36 -15.87
C LEU A 110 -5.93 13.38 -17.36
N PRO A 111 -4.70 13.81 -17.73
CA PRO A 111 -4.27 13.95 -19.12
C PRO A 111 -3.81 12.61 -19.70
N LEU A 112 -4.72 11.63 -19.69
CA LEU A 112 -4.51 10.29 -20.21
C LEU A 112 -5.52 9.97 -21.33
N ALA A 113 -5.09 9.13 -22.27
CA ALA A 113 -6.00 8.54 -23.24
C ALA A 113 -7.07 7.67 -22.55
N LYS A 114 -8.19 7.45 -23.24
CA LYS A 114 -9.35 6.75 -22.66
C LYS A 114 -8.99 5.33 -22.21
N GLU A 115 -8.15 4.65 -22.97
CA GLU A 115 -7.72 3.27 -22.73
C GLU A 115 -7.01 3.14 -21.39
N TYR A 116 -6.11 4.08 -21.08
CA TYR A 116 -5.42 4.12 -19.79
C TYR A 116 -6.36 4.48 -18.64
N LYS A 117 -7.32 5.40 -18.85
CA LYS A 117 -8.34 5.72 -17.84
C LYS A 117 -9.21 4.50 -17.53
N ASP A 118 -9.60 3.75 -18.55
CA ASP A 118 -10.43 2.55 -18.38
C ASP A 118 -9.66 1.42 -17.70
N GLU A 119 -8.35 1.29 -17.95
CA GLU A 119 -7.48 0.39 -17.18
C GLU A 119 -7.41 0.80 -15.70
N LEU A 120 -7.17 2.08 -15.42
CA LEU A 120 -7.10 2.61 -14.05
C LEU A 120 -8.41 2.46 -13.28
N LYS A 121 -9.58 2.54 -13.94
CA LYS A 121 -10.89 2.34 -13.31
C LYS A 121 -11.14 0.92 -12.81
N LYS A 122 -10.37 -0.07 -13.26
CA LYS A 122 -10.43 -1.44 -12.70
C LYS A 122 -9.92 -1.49 -11.26
N TYR A 123 -9.17 -0.47 -10.85
CA TYR A 123 -8.66 -0.31 -9.49
C TYR A 123 -9.54 0.69 -8.73
N ASP A 124 -9.65 0.53 -7.41
CA ASP A 124 -10.44 1.45 -6.57
C ASP A 124 -9.68 2.77 -6.33
N ILE A 125 -9.58 3.58 -7.40
CA ILE A 125 -8.88 4.87 -7.41
C ILE A 125 -9.80 6.00 -6.91
N THR A 126 -9.22 6.91 -6.14
CA THR A 126 -9.79 8.20 -5.77
C THR A 126 -8.81 9.33 -6.10
N PHE A 127 -9.31 10.56 -6.18
CA PHE A 127 -8.55 11.75 -6.55
C PHE A 127 -8.39 12.76 -5.41
N PHE A 128 -8.88 12.44 -4.22
CA PHE A 128 -8.87 13.42 -3.13
C PHE A 128 -8.76 12.77 -1.75
N VAL A 129 -7.54 12.69 -1.23
CA VAL A 129 -7.27 12.50 0.19
C VAL A 129 -6.27 13.58 0.61
N PRO A 130 -6.72 14.69 1.22
CA PRO A 130 -5.85 15.79 1.62
C PRO A 130 -5.14 15.40 2.92
N VAL A 131 -4.35 14.33 2.89
CA VAL A 131 -3.62 13.83 4.05
C VAL A 131 -2.14 14.16 3.96
N ILE A 132 -1.57 14.61 5.07
CA ILE A 132 -0.13 14.80 5.23
C ILE A 132 0.40 13.82 6.26
N GLN A 133 1.54 13.21 5.97
CA GLN A 133 2.26 12.40 6.94
C GLN A 133 3.20 13.32 7.74
N GLY A 134 2.85 13.56 9.00
CA GLY A 134 3.70 14.24 9.96
C GLY A 134 4.66 13.27 10.64
N LYS A 135 5.92 13.67 10.80
CA LYS A 135 6.88 12.96 11.66
C LYS A 135 7.26 13.87 12.83
N LEU A 136 6.68 13.60 13.99
CA LEU A 136 7.03 14.25 15.24
C LEU A 136 8.24 13.55 15.86
N ARG A 137 9.24 14.33 16.26
CA ARG A 137 10.36 13.87 17.09
C ARG A 137 10.30 14.63 18.40
N ILE A 138 10.12 13.92 19.50
CA ILE A 138 10.10 14.50 20.84
C ILE A 138 11.43 14.17 21.49
N LYS A 139 12.08 15.18 22.06
CA LYS A 139 13.33 15.03 22.80
C LYS A 139 13.14 15.62 24.20
N GLN A 140 13.25 14.79 25.23
CA GLN A 140 13.15 15.21 26.63
C GLN A 140 14.37 14.67 27.38
N GLY A 141 15.33 15.53 27.70
CA GLY A 141 16.61 15.12 28.27
C GLY A 141 17.39 14.18 27.34
N GLN A 142 17.66 12.95 27.82
CA GLN A 142 18.28 11.89 27.03
C GLN A 142 17.28 11.06 26.22
N GLU A 143 15.99 11.13 26.52
CA GLU A 143 14.96 10.34 25.85
C GLU A 143 14.63 10.93 24.47
N ARG A 144 14.44 10.03 23.49
CA ARG A 144 14.05 10.36 22.12
C ARG A 144 12.88 9.47 21.72
N SER A 145 11.74 10.07 21.48
CA SER A 145 10.59 9.37 20.90
C SER A 145 10.24 9.95 19.54
N SER A 146 9.64 9.12 18.69
CA SER A 146 9.10 9.59 17.42
C SER A 146 7.70 9.05 17.19
N ALA A 147 6.83 9.93 16.71
CA ALA A 147 5.49 9.58 16.26
C ALA A 147 5.38 9.93 14.78
N ILE A 148 4.82 9.02 14.00
CA ILE A 148 4.39 9.29 12.62
C ILE A 148 2.87 9.37 12.69
N PHE A 149 2.28 10.44 12.17
CA PHE A 149 0.84 10.60 12.14
C PHE A 149 0.37 10.99 10.75
N ILE A 150 -0.85 10.59 10.41
CA ILE A 150 -1.53 10.99 9.17
C ILE A 150 -2.56 12.03 9.55
N TYR A 151 -2.51 13.21 8.92
CA TYR A 151 -3.40 14.33 9.23
C TYR A 151 -4.23 14.71 8.00
N ASN A 152 -5.55 14.65 8.12
CA ASN A 152 -6.48 15.13 7.12
C ASN A 152 -6.60 16.65 7.22
N ILE A 153 -6.06 17.35 6.23
CA ILE A 153 -6.01 18.82 6.16
C ILE A 153 -7.42 19.41 6.05
N LYS A 154 -8.35 18.74 5.34
CA LYS A 154 -9.71 19.23 5.16
C LYS A 154 -10.53 19.14 6.44
N GLU A 155 -10.45 18.00 7.12
CA GLU A 155 -11.16 17.76 8.38
C GLU A 155 -10.43 18.35 9.60
N LYS A 156 -9.17 18.74 9.42
CA LYS A 156 -8.27 19.20 10.49
C LYS A 156 -8.12 18.19 11.63
N LYS A 157 -7.99 16.91 11.27
CA LYS A 157 -7.95 15.79 12.23
C LYS A 157 -6.79 14.83 11.93
N VAL A 158 -6.23 14.28 13.00
CA VAL A 158 -5.33 13.12 12.91
C VAL A 158 -6.18 11.89 12.62
N VAL A 159 -5.86 11.20 11.54
CA VAL A 159 -6.55 10.00 11.06
C VAL A 159 -5.90 8.74 11.63
N ASP A 160 -4.59 8.77 11.83
CA ASP A 160 -3.81 7.62 12.32
C ASP A 160 -2.50 8.07 12.99
N ILE A 161 -1.99 7.29 13.96
CA ILE A 161 -0.73 7.53 14.67
C ILE A 161 0.03 6.21 14.85
N GLY A 162 1.24 6.14 14.28
CA GLY A 162 2.23 5.11 14.53
C GLY A 162 3.32 5.59 15.49
N TYR A 163 3.57 4.84 16.56
CA TYR A 163 4.61 5.14 17.53
C TYR A 163 5.88 4.33 17.24
N LYS A 164 7.04 4.98 17.37
CA LYS A 164 8.33 4.29 17.44
C LYS A 164 9.07 4.79 18.69
N ILE A 165 9.08 3.94 19.72
CA ILE A 165 9.90 4.11 20.91
C ILE A 165 11.27 3.51 20.57
N ASN A 166 12.33 4.29 20.76
CA ASN A 166 13.72 3.85 20.63
C ASN A 166 14.31 3.61 22.01
#